data_AF-A0A4Q4NLQ7-F1
#
_entry.id   AF-A0A4Q4NLQ7-F1
#
_cell.length_a   1.000
_cell.length_b   1.000
_cell.length_c   1.000
_cell.angle_alpha   90.00
_cell.angle_beta   90.00
_cell.angle_gamma   90.00
#
_symmetry.space_group_name_H-M   'P 1'
#
loop_
_entity.id
_entity.type
_entity.pdbx_description
1 polymer ?
#
loop_
_entity_poly.entity_id
_entity_poly.type
_entity_poly.pdbx_seq_one_letter_code
_entity_poly.pdbx_strand_id
1 'polypeptide(L)'
;MASRDPPSPSPSPPRDVGDRSPPRKRPRTRAPPQAAAPASTTATDTATNTDMPAPKIEAPVADTPIHRFSIQPLNRFHGASAKIKRPREVAYFSYDDNHEYQPDESGINYYIPPPMGADLKEGFDTFKHYEDKEDPHLDSLLRALMEDKTGKEEVKADFMTWRGMMTKIMTAPFDNFAEFSMFATLHNGTIYIEEDFPSRAADRAAESSRPPPRYNQHPDQQSREMMTYWGYKFEKLTLIPTLPSSTPREKIAQHQKGVVSNAAQHCSIVHTSFGPHSLILGGEVDGLLAPKPSDPELPIQWVEMKTSEELPPPRQQQHRDILKFERKLLKFWAQSFLLGVPKITVGFRSKAGILRGLQTFNTHELPGMVRRGTNCWDGNVCINFATEFLGWLKGVVVDEGVYSVVLRKKSGVVEVRRLRDGTGDIVSTAFKAYKSKGGGAGHDDGEAEGDATG
;
A
#
# COMPACT_ATOMS: atom_id res chain seq x y z
N MET A 1 -30.01 -64.90 30.52
CA MET A 1 -30.15 -63.56 29.91
C MET A 1 -29.07 -62.69 30.51
N ALA A 2 -27.99 -62.44 29.76
CA ALA A 2 -26.82 -61.70 30.22
C ALA A 2 -26.57 -60.54 29.24
N SER A 3 -26.49 -59.34 29.80
CA SER A 3 -26.29 -58.06 29.13
C SER A 3 -24.96 -58.00 28.37
N ARG A 4 -24.97 -57.42 27.16
CA ARG A 4 -23.78 -57.10 26.38
C ARG A 4 -23.63 -55.59 26.25
N ASP A 5 -22.48 -55.09 26.66
CA ASP A 5 -22.05 -53.69 26.56
C ASP A 5 -21.82 -53.23 25.10
N PRO A 6 -21.90 -51.91 24.82
CA PRO A 6 -21.70 -51.34 23.49
C PRO A 6 -20.21 -51.12 23.14
N PRO A 7 -19.84 -51.05 21.85
CA PRO A 7 -18.44 -51.00 21.42
C PRO A 7 -17.83 -49.59 21.50
N SER A 8 -16.54 -49.55 21.85
CA SER A 8 -15.68 -48.37 21.91
C SER A 8 -15.48 -47.68 20.55
N PRO A 9 -15.32 -46.34 20.49
CA PRO A 9 -15.11 -45.62 19.24
C PRO A 9 -13.67 -45.77 18.71
N SER A 10 -13.55 -45.92 17.38
CA SER A 10 -12.30 -46.05 16.63
C SER A 10 -11.44 -44.77 16.68
N PRO A 11 -10.10 -44.88 16.57
CA PRO A 11 -9.20 -43.74 16.68
C PRO A 11 -9.28 -42.81 15.46
N SER A 12 -9.15 -41.51 15.72
CA SER A 12 -9.14 -40.45 14.70
C SER A 12 -7.91 -40.57 13.77
N PRO A 13 -8.04 -40.28 12.46
CA PRO A 13 -6.91 -40.31 11.55
C PRO A 13 -5.93 -39.15 11.85
N PRO A 14 -4.63 -39.32 11.54
CA PRO A 14 -3.61 -38.33 11.84
C PRO A 14 -3.83 -37.03 11.04
N ARG A 15 -3.53 -35.90 11.70
CA ARG A 15 -3.54 -34.56 11.13
C ARG A 15 -2.59 -34.49 9.94
N ASP A 16 -3.13 -34.17 8.78
CA ASP A 16 -2.36 -33.96 7.56
C ASP A 16 -1.44 -32.73 7.72
N VAL A 17 -0.14 -32.97 7.52
CA VAL A 17 0.93 -32.00 7.69
C VAL A 17 1.26 -31.42 6.32
N GLY A 18 0.85 -30.18 6.10
CA GLY A 18 1.63 -29.21 5.32
C GLY A 18 1.33 -29.08 3.83
N ASP A 19 0.20 -28.45 3.49
CA ASP A 19 0.08 -27.72 2.23
C ASP A 19 0.82 -26.37 2.36
N ARG A 20 2.08 -26.35 1.92
CA ARG A 20 2.96 -25.16 1.88
C ARG A 20 2.67 -24.33 0.62
N SER A 21 1.52 -23.67 0.59
CA SER A 21 1.26 -22.60 -0.39
C SER A 21 1.95 -21.29 0.05
N PRO A 22 2.77 -20.63 -0.81
CA PRO A 22 3.59 -19.51 -0.38
C PRO A 22 2.79 -18.20 -0.14
N PRO A 23 3.31 -17.30 0.72
CA PRO A 23 2.60 -16.13 1.23
C PRO A 23 2.44 -15.01 0.21
N ARG A 24 1.28 -14.34 0.17
CA ARG A 24 1.09 -13.10 -0.60
C ARG A 24 1.44 -11.86 0.24
N LYS A 25 2.71 -11.47 0.15
CA LYS A 25 3.18 -10.09 0.38
C LYS A 25 2.76 -9.22 -0.87
N ARG A 26 2.71 -7.88 -0.80
CA ARG A 26 2.94 -7.01 -2.01
C ARG A 26 4.36 -6.39 -1.94
N PRO A 27 5.40 -7.09 -2.47
CA PRO A 27 6.67 -6.52 -2.91
C PRO A 27 7.05 -7.07 -4.29
N ARG A 28 7.50 -6.16 -5.14
CA ARG A 28 7.72 -6.31 -6.58
C ARG A 28 9.22 -6.38 -6.92
N THR A 29 9.48 -6.66 -8.19
CA THR A 29 10.65 -7.36 -8.75
C THR A 29 11.23 -6.64 -9.98
N ARG A 30 12.54 -6.86 -10.22
CA ARG A 30 13.34 -6.47 -11.40
C ARG A 30 12.72 -6.84 -12.76
N ALA A 31 13.02 -6.05 -13.80
CA ALA A 31 12.71 -6.33 -15.20
C ALA A 31 13.41 -7.61 -15.73
N PRO A 32 12.89 -8.26 -16.79
CA PRO A 32 13.59 -9.33 -17.50
C PRO A 32 14.97 -8.87 -18.00
N PRO A 33 15.97 -9.76 -18.10
CA PRO A 33 17.23 -9.42 -18.77
C PRO A 33 16.92 -9.00 -20.22
N GLN A 34 17.32 -7.78 -20.60
CA GLN A 34 17.28 -7.36 -22.00
C GLN A 34 18.18 -8.30 -22.82
N ALA A 35 17.70 -8.73 -23.98
CA ALA A 35 18.52 -9.44 -24.96
C ALA A 35 19.69 -8.54 -25.35
N ALA A 36 20.92 -9.04 -25.19
CA ALA A 36 22.13 -8.30 -25.51
C ALA A 36 22.12 -7.87 -26.99
N ALA A 37 22.26 -6.57 -27.22
CA ALA A 37 22.64 -6.04 -28.53
C ALA A 37 24.07 -6.52 -28.87
N PRO A 38 24.40 -6.74 -30.16
CA PRO A 38 25.71 -7.23 -30.55
C PRO A 38 26.79 -6.18 -30.25
N ALA A 39 27.89 -6.65 -29.66
CA ALA A 39 29.01 -5.85 -29.19
C ALA A 39 29.76 -5.15 -30.34
N SER A 40 30.05 -3.86 -30.15
CA SER A 40 31.11 -3.14 -30.85
C SER A 40 32.27 -2.89 -29.88
N THR A 41 33.46 -3.27 -30.32
CA THR A 41 34.73 -3.31 -29.60
C THR A 41 35.37 -1.94 -29.31
N THR A 42 36.20 -1.97 -28.26
CA THR A 42 37.36 -1.10 -27.91
C THR A 42 37.11 0.34 -27.45
N ALA A 43 37.32 0.57 -26.16
CA ALA A 43 38.45 1.36 -25.65
C ALA A 43 38.64 1.09 -24.14
N THR A 44 39.89 0.84 -23.76
CA THR A 44 40.38 0.74 -22.37
C THR A 44 40.35 2.10 -21.69
N ASP A 45 39.69 2.20 -20.54
CA ASP A 45 39.99 3.24 -19.55
C ASP A 45 39.93 2.68 -18.13
N THR A 46 40.98 3.00 -17.39
CA THR A 46 41.31 2.57 -16.03
C THR A 46 40.28 3.08 -15.01
N ALA A 47 39.55 2.16 -14.39
CA ALA A 47 38.66 2.47 -13.27
C ALA A 47 39.45 2.63 -11.97
N THR A 48 39.47 3.84 -11.44
CA THR A 48 39.80 4.11 -10.04
C THR A 48 38.66 3.61 -9.16
N ASN A 49 38.94 2.64 -8.29
CA ASN A 49 38.03 2.19 -7.23
C ASN A 49 37.82 3.32 -6.22
N THR A 50 36.66 3.98 -6.28
CA THR A 50 36.13 4.70 -5.12
C THR A 50 35.19 3.77 -4.37
N ASP A 51 35.72 3.19 -3.31
CA ASP A 51 35.01 2.41 -2.30
C ASP A 51 34.00 3.33 -1.59
N MET A 52 32.71 3.19 -1.92
CA MET A 52 31.62 3.89 -1.23
C MET A 52 31.30 3.13 0.05
N PRO A 53 31.41 3.74 1.25
CA PRO A 53 31.11 3.05 2.48
C PRO A 53 29.62 2.73 2.56
N ALA A 54 29.30 1.47 2.90
CA ALA A 54 27.94 1.06 3.24
C ALA A 54 27.36 1.94 4.36
N PRO A 55 26.06 2.30 4.32
CA PRO A 55 25.45 3.10 5.37
C PRO A 55 25.54 2.35 6.70
N LYS A 56 26.22 2.97 7.67
CA LYS A 56 26.33 2.46 9.04
C LYS A 56 24.95 2.54 9.69
N ILE A 57 24.35 1.38 9.98
CA ILE A 57 23.29 1.30 10.98
C ILE A 57 23.96 1.63 12.31
N GLU A 58 23.79 2.87 12.79
CA GLU A 58 24.26 3.27 14.11
C GLU A 58 23.65 2.34 15.16
N ALA A 59 24.50 1.81 16.05
CA ALA A 59 24.06 0.92 17.11
C ALA A 59 22.98 1.61 17.95
N PRO A 60 21.92 0.89 18.38
CA PRO A 60 20.90 1.47 19.25
C PRO A 60 21.57 2.05 20.49
N VAL A 61 21.11 3.20 20.96
CA VAL A 61 21.47 3.72 22.28
C VAL A 61 21.24 2.58 23.27
N ALA A 62 22.34 2.09 23.87
CA ALA A 62 22.28 0.99 24.82
C ALA A 62 21.33 1.39 25.96
N ASP A 63 20.48 0.46 26.39
CA ASP A 63 19.53 0.57 27.51
C ASP A 63 18.16 1.25 27.24
N THR A 64 17.74 1.42 25.99
CA THR A 64 16.37 1.90 25.68
C THR A 64 15.30 0.81 25.92
N PRO A 65 14.20 1.13 26.64
CA PRO A 65 13.14 0.16 26.92
C PRO A 65 12.43 -0.32 25.64
N ILE A 66 12.06 -1.59 25.61
CA ILE A 66 11.23 -2.17 24.53
C ILE A 66 9.77 -2.12 24.96
N HIS A 67 8.98 -1.30 24.28
CA HIS A 67 7.53 -1.26 24.45
C HIS A 67 6.88 -2.34 23.59
N ARG A 68 5.83 -2.99 24.12
CA ARG A 68 5.18 -4.14 23.48
C ARG A 68 3.68 -3.94 23.37
N PHE A 69 3.13 -4.15 22.17
CA PHE A 69 1.69 -4.17 21.92
C PHE A 69 1.26 -5.53 21.38
N SER A 70 0.56 -6.31 22.20
CA SER A 70 0.11 -7.65 21.80
C SER A 70 -1.09 -7.59 20.86
N ILE A 71 -1.03 -8.33 19.75
CA ILE A 71 -2.16 -8.51 18.82
C ILE A 71 -3.17 -9.50 19.39
N GLN A 72 -2.71 -10.45 20.21
CA GLN A 72 -3.57 -11.44 20.85
C GLN A 72 -3.85 -11.08 22.32
N PRO A 73 -5.00 -11.50 22.89
CA PRO A 73 -6.12 -12.18 22.22
C PRO A 73 -6.96 -11.21 21.36
N LEU A 74 -7.44 -11.65 20.19
CA LEU A 74 -8.28 -10.83 19.31
C LEU A 74 -9.60 -10.36 19.95
N ASN A 75 -10.09 -11.09 20.96
CA ASN A 75 -11.34 -10.76 21.67
C ASN A 75 -11.33 -9.35 22.29
N ARG A 76 -10.15 -8.79 22.61
CA ARG A 76 -10.00 -7.40 23.06
C ARG A 76 -10.59 -6.38 22.07
N PHE A 77 -10.46 -6.66 20.78
CA PHE A 77 -10.83 -5.72 19.72
C PHE A 77 -12.22 -5.99 19.15
N HIS A 78 -12.95 -6.98 19.68
CA HIS A 78 -14.31 -7.29 19.23
C HIS A 78 -15.34 -6.28 19.74
N GLY A 79 -16.45 -6.17 19.02
CA GLY A 79 -17.60 -5.37 19.43
C GLY A 79 -17.94 -4.27 18.43
N ALA A 80 -18.53 -3.18 18.95
CA ALA A 80 -18.86 -2.02 18.15
C ALA A 80 -17.57 -1.41 17.57
N SER A 81 -17.64 -1.00 16.30
CA SER A 81 -16.53 -0.34 15.63
C SER A 81 -16.28 1.04 16.23
N ALA A 82 -15.02 1.40 16.43
CA ALA A 82 -14.62 2.76 16.74
C ALA A 82 -15.16 3.75 15.68
N LYS A 83 -15.46 4.97 16.10
CA LYS A 83 -15.92 6.02 15.16
C LYS A 83 -14.82 6.32 14.14
N ILE A 84 -15.19 6.36 12.86
CA ILE A 84 -14.27 6.72 11.78
C ILE A 84 -14.82 7.94 11.05
N LYS A 85 -13.96 8.93 10.81
CA LYS A 85 -14.29 10.01 9.88
C LYS A 85 -14.03 9.53 8.46
N ARG A 86 -14.94 9.84 7.55
CA ARG A 86 -14.74 9.55 6.12
C ARG A 86 -13.46 10.25 5.64
N PRO A 87 -12.56 9.56 4.91
CA PRO A 87 -11.41 10.20 4.28
C PRO A 87 -11.86 11.34 3.35
N ARG A 88 -11.24 12.50 3.48
CA ARG A 88 -11.43 13.69 2.64
C ARG A 88 -10.10 14.08 2.03
N GLU A 89 -10.05 14.23 0.72
CA GLU A 89 -8.84 14.70 0.03
C GLU A 89 -8.50 16.13 0.47
N VAL A 90 -7.25 16.34 0.86
CA VAL A 90 -6.72 17.63 1.32
C VAL A 90 -5.56 18.13 0.46
N ALA A 91 -4.88 17.23 -0.24
CA ALA A 91 -3.86 17.56 -1.23
C ALA A 91 -3.73 16.38 -2.21
N TYR A 92 -3.01 16.60 -3.30
CA TYR A 92 -2.70 15.58 -4.30
C TYR A 92 -1.42 15.94 -5.04
N PHE A 93 -0.86 14.97 -5.76
CA PHE A 93 0.20 15.19 -6.73
C PHE A 93 0.25 14.01 -7.71
N SER A 94 1.04 14.16 -8.76
CA SER A 94 1.30 13.12 -9.74
C SER A 94 2.78 12.86 -9.92
N TYR A 95 3.11 11.65 -10.38
CA TYR A 95 4.38 11.33 -11.00
C TYR A 95 4.14 11.11 -12.49
N ASP A 96 5.03 11.63 -13.33
CA ASP A 96 4.96 11.44 -14.78
C ASP A 96 5.61 10.11 -15.25
N ASP A 97 5.73 9.92 -16.56
CA ASP A 97 6.30 8.73 -17.18
C ASP A 97 7.79 8.50 -16.83
N ASN A 98 8.51 9.52 -16.33
CA ASN A 98 9.88 9.42 -15.83
C ASN A 98 9.94 9.30 -14.30
N HIS A 99 8.77 9.23 -13.64
CA HIS A 99 8.59 9.28 -12.20
C HIS A 99 9.07 10.60 -11.57
N GLU A 100 8.90 11.71 -12.28
CA GLU A 100 9.19 13.04 -11.76
C GLU A 100 7.93 13.65 -11.13
N TYR A 101 8.12 14.33 -10.00
CA TYR A 101 7.02 14.93 -9.22
C TYR A 101 6.36 16.09 -9.98
N GLN A 102 5.03 16.03 -10.10
CA GLN A 102 4.17 17.05 -10.69
C GLN A 102 3.12 17.50 -9.66
N PRO A 103 3.04 18.80 -9.32
CA PRO A 103 2.07 19.33 -8.35
C PRO A 103 0.67 19.51 -8.97
N ASP A 104 0.19 18.49 -9.67
CA ASP A 104 -1.06 18.52 -10.42
C ASP A 104 -1.77 17.15 -10.44
N GLU A 105 -2.76 17.04 -11.32
CA GLU A 105 -3.59 15.84 -11.52
C GLU A 105 -3.28 15.12 -12.84
N SER A 106 -2.13 15.40 -13.47
CA SER A 106 -1.77 14.89 -14.80
C SER A 106 -1.72 13.36 -14.88
N GLY A 107 -1.47 12.68 -13.75
CA GLY A 107 -1.43 11.22 -13.65
C GLY A 107 -2.81 10.55 -13.47
N ILE A 108 -3.92 11.30 -13.44
CA ILE A 108 -5.25 10.71 -13.32
C ILE A 108 -5.59 9.88 -14.56
N ASN A 109 -6.03 8.65 -14.32
CA ASN A 109 -6.58 7.77 -15.34
C ASN A 109 -8.07 7.50 -15.12
N TYR A 110 -8.76 7.11 -16.20
CA TYR A 110 -10.19 6.82 -16.22
C TYR A 110 -10.46 5.38 -16.60
N TYR A 111 -11.41 4.78 -15.89
CA TYR A 111 -11.80 3.40 -16.08
C TYR A 111 -12.49 3.16 -17.43
N ILE A 112 -12.08 2.08 -18.07
CA ILE A 112 -12.73 1.46 -19.21
C ILE A 112 -12.78 -0.07 -19.02
N PRO A 113 -13.78 -0.76 -19.60
CA PRO A 113 -13.78 -2.21 -19.59
C PRO A 113 -12.61 -2.77 -20.41
N PRO A 114 -11.91 -3.80 -19.92
CA PRO A 114 -10.84 -4.45 -20.67
C PRO A 114 -11.40 -5.38 -21.76
N PRO A 115 -10.61 -5.69 -22.81
CA PRO A 115 -10.96 -6.78 -23.72
C PRO A 115 -10.95 -8.12 -22.98
N MET A 116 -12.10 -8.79 -22.92
CA MET A 116 -12.21 -10.11 -22.30
C MET A 116 -11.46 -11.15 -23.11
N GLY A 117 -10.76 -12.07 -22.42
CA GLY A 117 -9.85 -13.03 -23.05
C GLY A 117 -8.44 -12.50 -23.28
N ALA A 118 -8.12 -11.26 -22.89
CA ALA A 118 -6.76 -10.73 -22.98
C ALA A 118 -5.75 -11.57 -22.19
N ASP A 119 -4.56 -11.74 -22.76
CA ASP A 119 -3.43 -12.36 -22.07
C ASP A 119 -2.70 -11.30 -21.23
N LEU A 120 -2.79 -11.41 -19.91
CA LEU A 120 -2.13 -10.47 -18.99
C LEU A 120 -0.60 -10.60 -19.01
N LYS A 121 -0.02 -11.59 -19.69
CA LYS A 121 1.43 -11.75 -19.87
C LYS A 121 1.96 -10.92 -21.06
N GLU A 122 1.10 -10.49 -21.97
CA GLU A 122 1.51 -9.82 -23.22
C GLU A 122 2.21 -8.49 -22.95
N GLY A 123 3.44 -8.35 -23.44
CA GLY A 123 4.29 -7.17 -23.27
C GLY A 123 5.18 -7.19 -22.03
N PHE A 124 5.31 -8.35 -21.36
CA PHE A 124 6.16 -8.49 -20.17
C PHE A 124 7.66 -8.25 -20.47
N ASP A 125 8.11 -8.66 -21.64
CA ASP A 125 9.47 -8.47 -22.17
C ASP A 125 9.84 -7.01 -22.44
N THR A 126 8.83 -6.16 -22.71
CA THR A 126 9.00 -4.72 -22.96
C THR A 126 8.60 -3.84 -21.78
N PHE A 127 8.29 -4.45 -20.63
CA PHE A 127 7.81 -3.74 -19.45
C PHE A 127 8.81 -2.68 -18.94
N LYS A 128 8.37 -1.42 -18.89
CA LYS A 128 9.13 -0.32 -18.29
C LYS A 128 8.90 -0.26 -16.79
N HIS A 129 9.75 -0.98 -16.06
CA HIS A 129 9.65 -1.12 -14.61
C HIS A 129 10.44 -0.04 -13.86
N TYR A 130 9.75 0.76 -13.07
CA TYR A 130 10.30 1.73 -12.12
C TYR A 130 10.38 1.12 -10.71
N GLU A 131 11.50 1.34 -10.02
CA GLU A 131 11.69 1.10 -8.59
C GLU A 131 12.47 2.26 -7.97
N ASP A 132 12.10 2.61 -6.73
CA ASP A 132 12.86 3.57 -5.94
C ASP A 132 14.30 3.06 -5.74
N LYS A 133 15.26 3.88 -6.17
CA LYS A 133 16.69 3.62 -5.98
C LYS A 133 17.20 4.15 -4.63
N GLU A 134 16.53 5.18 -4.12
CA GLU A 134 16.83 5.88 -2.88
C GLU A 134 15.59 5.84 -1.99
N ASP A 135 15.76 6.18 -0.70
CA ASP A 135 14.65 6.21 0.24
C ASP A 135 13.74 7.42 -0.10
N PRO A 136 12.47 7.20 -0.51
CA PRO A 136 11.58 8.31 -0.83
C PRO A 136 11.09 9.06 0.42
N HIS A 137 11.32 8.52 1.63
CA HIS A 137 10.81 9.04 2.90
C HIS A 137 9.32 9.44 2.80
N LEU A 138 8.91 10.50 3.50
CA LEU A 138 7.60 11.14 3.33
C LEU A 138 7.66 12.34 2.38
N ASP A 139 8.76 12.53 1.65
CA ASP A 139 9.11 13.81 1.02
C ASP A 139 8.05 14.33 0.07
N SER A 140 7.54 13.50 -0.84
CA SER A 140 6.53 13.93 -1.81
C SER A 140 5.17 14.20 -1.17
N LEU A 141 4.83 13.49 -0.08
CA LEU A 141 3.63 13.76 0.72
C LEU A 141 3.77 15.12 1.40
N LEU A 142 4.89 15.35 2.10
CA LEU A 142 5.15 16.60 2.80
C LEU A 142 5.27 17.79 1.84
N ARG A 143 5.87 17.58 0.67
CA ARG A 143 5.96 18.56 -0.41
C ARG A 143 4.58 18.99 -0.90
N ALA A 144 3.70 18.04 -1.20
CA ALA A 144 2.35 18.35 -1.65
C ALA A 144 1.54 19.13 -0.60
N LEU A 145 1.75 18.87 0.69
CA LEU A 145 1.11 19.65 1.77
C LEU A 145 1.66 21.08 1.91
N MET A 146 2.95 21.31 1.57
CA MET A 146 3.52 22.66 1.56
C MET A 146 3.10 23.46 0.32
N GLU A 147 2.96 22.78 -0.81
CA GLU A 147 2.60 23.40 -2.09
C GLU A 147 1.08 23.53 -2.29
N ASP A 148 0.26 22.96 -1.39
CA ASP A 148 -1.19 23.05 -1.50
C ASP A 148 -1.67 24.51 -1.50
N LYS A 149 -2.25 24.92 -2.63
CA LYS A 149 -2.62 26.31 -2.90
C LYS A 149 -4.07 26.61 -2.52
N THR A 150 -4.75 25.70 -1.82
CA THR A 150 -6.18 25.85 -1.53
C THR A 150 -6.50 26.99 -0.54
N GLY A 151 -5.48 27.62 0.06
CA GLY A 151 -5.64 28.72 1.01
C GLY A 151 -6.35 28.31 2.30
N LYS A 152 -6.49 27.00 2.54
CA LYS A 152 -7.11 26.44 3.74
C LYS A 152 -6.13 26.48 4.89
N GLU A 153 -6.66 26.65 6.09
CA GLU A 153 -5.88 26.48 7.31
C GLU A 153 -5.15 25.14 7.32
N GLU A 154 -3.95 25.14 7.87
CA GLU A 154 -3.13 23.96 8.01
C GLU A 154 -3.89 22.80 8.67
N VAL A 155 -3.98 21.66 7.97
CA VAL A 155 -4.63 20.46 8.49
C VAL A 155 -3.74 19.82 9.55
N LYS A 156 -4.12 20.01 10.83
CA LYS A 156 -3.47 19.34 11.96
C LYS A 156 -3.90 17.88 12.05
N ALA A 157 -2.94 16.99 12.30
CA ALA A 157 -3.20 15.57 12.54
C ALA A 157 -2.26 14.97 13.59
N ASP A 158 -2.72 13.95 14.29
CA ASP A 158 -1.90 13.19 15.24
C ASP A 158 -0.86 12.32 14.54
N PHE A 159 -1.19 11.81 13.34
CA PHE A 159 -0.32 10.95 12.55
C PHE A 159 -0.22 11.38 11.09
N MET A 160 0.97 11.22 10.49
CA MET A 160 1.19 11.36 9.05
C MET A 160 1.99 10.17 8.52
N THR A 161 1.48 9.52 7.47
CA THR A 161 2.16 8.35 6.89
C THR A 161 1.66 8.02 5.49
N TRP A 162 2.41 7.21 4.76
CA TRP A 162 1.88 6.53 3.58
C TRP A 162 0.82 5.50 3.99
N ARG A 163 -0.30 5.45 3.25
CA ARG A 163 -1.40 4.50 3.42
C ARG A 163 -0.92 3.04 3.49
N GLY A 164 0.18 2.71 2.79
CA GLY A 164 0.79 1.40 2.85
C GLY A 164 1.16 0.96 4.27
N MET A 165 1.70 1.86 5.10
CA MET A 165 2.04 1.56 6.50
C MET A 165 0.78 1.31 7.32
N MET A 166 -0.21 2.19 7.20
CA MET A 166 -1.48 2.02 7.90
C MET A 166 -2.23 0.75 7.48
N THR A 167 -2.12 0.33 6.22
CA THR A 167 -2.66 -0.96 5.75
C THR A 167 -2.00 -2.14 6.46
N LYS A 168 -0.65 -2.12 6.62
CA LYS A 168 0.09 -3.19 7.31
C LYS A 168 -0.33 -3.28 8.79
N ILE A 169 -0.50 -2.14 9.46
CA ILE A 169 -0.98 -2.06 10.85
C ILE A 169 -2.42 -2.60 10.93
N MET A 170 -3.35 -2.01 10.17
CA MET A 170 -4.78 -2.30 10.25
C MET A 170 -5.13 -3.77 9.95
N THR A 171 -4.35 -4.44 9.10
CA THR A 171 -4.60 -5.83 8.70
C THR A 171 -3.85 -6.87 9.54
N ALA A 172 -2.93 -6.44 10.42
CA ALA A 172 -2.12 -7.33 11.24
C ALA A 172 -2.89 -8.38 12.07
N PRO A 173 -4.11 -8.11 12.59
CA PRO A 173 -4.90 -9.10 13.32
C PRO A 173 -5.25 -10.37 12.54
N PHE A 174 -5.42 -10.26 11.23
CA PHE A 174 -5.90 -11.36 10.37
C PHE A 174 -4.96 -11.71 9.21
N ASP A 175 -3.94 -10.89 8.94
CA ASP A 175 -2.88 -11.27 8.01
C ASP A 175 -1.95 -12.28 8.71
N ASN A 176 -2.13 -13.57 8.39
CA ASN A 176 -1.28 -14.66 8.86
C ASN A 176 0.21 -14.49 8.52
N PHE A 177 0.53 -13.55 7.62
CA PHE A 177 1.87 -13.22 7.19
C PHE A 177 2.24 -11.78 7.53
N ALA A 178 1.51 -11.14 8.45
CA ALA A 178 1.80 -9.81 8.93
C ALA A 178 3.25 -9.73 9.41
N GLU A 179 3.98 -8.81 8.82
CA GLU A 179 5.36 -8.49 9.10
C GLU A 179 5.62 -7.08 8.59
N PHE A 180 6.23 -6.24 9.42
CA PHE A 180 6.63 -4.91 9.03
C PHE A 180 7.77 -4.38 9.91
N SER A 181 8.62 -3.57 9.31
CA SER A 181 9.57 -2.69 9.99
C SER A 181 9.29 -1.27 9.51
N MET A 182 9.18 -0.34 10.46
CA MET A 182 8.84 1.06 10.24
C MET A 182 9.67 1.92 11.18
N PHE A 183 9.87 3.18 10.81
CA PHE A 183 10.32 4.22 11.72
C PHE A 183 9.17 5.15 12.10
N ALA A 184 9.21 5.66 13.32
CA ALA A 184 8.30 6.68 13.81
C ALA A 184 9.06 7.81 14.51
N THR A 185 8.62 9.05 14.35
CA THR A 185 9.15 10.20 15.10
C THR A 185 8.06 11.23 15.40
N LEU A 186 8.15 11.89 16.54
CA LEU A 186 7.28 13.02 16.89
C LEU A 186 7.96 14.32 16.46
N HIS A 187 7.23 15.18 15.76
CA HIS A 187 7.65 16.55 15.48
C HIS A 187 6.43 17.47 15.45
N ASN A 188 6.50 18.61 16.17
CA ASN A 188 5.43 19.60 16.26
C ASN A 188 4.03 19.00 16.56
N GLY A 189 3.96 18.04 17.49
CA GLY A 189 2.71 17.41 17.92
C GLY A 189 2.16 16.31 16.99
N THR A 190 2.86 15.99 15.89
CA THR A 190 2.47 14.95 14.92
C THR A 190 3.48 13.81 14.90
N ILE A 191 3.00 12.57 14.89
CA ILE A 191 3.82 11.37 14.73
C ILE A 191 3.89 11.00 13.25
N TYR A 192 5.09 11.05 12.69
CA TYR A 192 5.38 10.66 11.31
C TYR A 192 5.83 9.20 11.30
N ILE A 193 5.26 8.39 10.40
CA ILE A 193 5.59 6.97 10.28
C ILE A 193 6.01 6.69 8.84
N GLU A 194 7.17 6.06 8.66
CA GLU A 194 7.66 5.65 7.35
C GLU A 194 8.14 4.19 7.36
N GLU A 195 8.39 3.63 6.18
CA GLU A 195 8.97 2.29 6.07
C GLU A 195 10.43 2.31 6.48
N ASP A 196 10.89 1.25 7.14
CA ASP A 196 12.34 1.01 7.31
C ASP A 196 12.92 0.54 5.97
N PHE A 197 13.20 1.53 5.09
CA PHE A 197 13.72 1.30 3.75
C PHE A 197 15.05 0.54 3.75
N PRO A 198 16.03 0.84 4.63
CA PRO A 198 17.28 0.08 4.70
C PRO A 198 17.05 -1.41 5.00
N SER A 199 16.22 -1.75 6.00
CA SER A 199 15.92 -3.15 6.28
C SER A 199 15.18 -3.82 5.12
N ARG A 200 14.27 -3.11 4.44
CA ARG A 200 13.59 -3.62 3.24
C ARG A 200 14.58 -3.86 2.09
N ALA A 201 15.54 -2.97 1.87
CA ALA A 201 16.56 -3.11 0.85
C ALA A 201 17.49 -4.31 1.14
N ALA A 202 17.89 -4.48 2.40
CA ALA A 202 18.68 -5.63 2.84
C ALA A 202 17.93 -6.96 2.67
N ASP A 203 16.65 -7.02 3.05
CA ASP A 203 15.79 -8.19 2.84
C ASP A 203 15.66 -8.55 1.35
N ARG A 204 15.56 -7.53 0.48
CA ARG A 204 15.51 -7.71 -0.98
C ARG A 204 16.81 -8.32 -1.51
N ALA A 205 17.96 -7.77 -1.10
CA ALA A 205 19.27 -8.29 -1.48
C ALA A 205 19.43 -9.74 -1.01
N ALA A 206 19.01 -10.07 0.22
CA ALA A 206 19.06 -11.41 0.77
C ALA A 206 18.08 -12.40 0.11
N GLU A 207 16.92 -11.95 -0.38
CA GLU A 207 15.99 -12.79 -1.15
C GLU A 207 16.56 -13.08 -2.55
N SER A 208 17.24 -12.11 -3.17
CA SER A 208 17.84 -12.25 -4.52
C SER A 208 19.02 -13.23 -4.58
N SER A 209 19.74 -13.39 -3.48
CA SER A 209 20.89 -14.31 -3.38
C SER A 209 20.48 -15.74 -3.03
N ARG A 210 19.20 -15.98 -2.70
CA ARG A 210 18.70 -17.32 -2.40
C ARG A 210 18.39 -18.07 -3.70
N PRO A 211 18.72 -19.37 -3.79
CA PRO A 211 18.28 -20.19 -4.92
C PRO A 211 16.74 -20.19 -4.99
N PRO A 212 16.15 -20.21 -6.20
CA PRO A 212 14.70 -20.23 -6.36
C PRO A 212 14.10 -21.37 -5.53
N PRO A 213 13.05 -21.12 -4.73
CA PRO A 213 12.43 -22.18 -3.95
C PRO A 213 11.99 -23.31 -4.89
N ARG A 214 12.22 -24.58 -4.51
CA ARG A 214 11.95 -25.78 -5.34
C ARG A 214 10.55 -25.83 -5.97
N TYR A 215 9.57 -25.12 -5.40
CA TYR A 215 8.22 -25.04 -5.96
C TYR A 215 8.13 -24.26 -7.30
N ASN A 216 9.06 -23.32 -7.57
CA ASN A 216 9.19 -22.61 -8.85
C ASN A 216 9.61 -23.53 -10.03
N GLN A 217 9.80 -24.83 -9.79
CA GLN A 217 10.17 -25.81 -10.81
C GLN A 217 8.96 -26.54 -11.41
N HIS A 218 7.74 -26.29 -10.92
CA HIS A 218 6.54 -26.82 -11.57
C HIS A 218 6.28 -26.06 -12.88
N PRO A 219 6.13 -26.76 -14.03
CA PRO A 219 5.97 -26.13 -15.35
C PRO A 219 4.81 -25.12 -15.43
N ASP A 220 3.79 -25.31 -14.60
CA ASP A 220 2.58 -24.48 -14.58
C ASP A 220 2.66 -23.25 -13.66
N GLN A 221 3.74 -23.08 -12.90
CA GLN A 221 3.88 -21.96 -11.99
C GLN A 221 4.56 -20.76 -12.65
N GLN A 222 3.85 -19.64 -12.62
CA GLN A 222 4.35 -18.36 -13.12
C GLN A 222 5.29 -17.72 -12.10
N SER A 223 6.30 -17.01 -12.59
CA SER A 223 7.26 -16.32 -11.74
C SER A 223 6.58 -15.20 -10.93
N ARG A 224 7.25 -14.73 -9.87
CA ARG A 224 6.74 -13.63 -9.04
C ARG A 224 6.69 -12.31 -9.79
N GLU A 225 7.63 -12.10 -10.71
CA GLU A 225 7.68 -10.98 -11.64
C GLU A 225 6.45 -10.97 -12.54
N MET A 226 6.11 -12.13 -13.12
CA MET A 226 4.95 -12.26 -13.98
C MET A 226 3.65 -12.01 -13.21
N MET A 227 3.52 -12.57 -12.01
CA MET A 227 2.35 -12.33 -11.16
C MET A 227 2.17 -10.87 -10.77
N THR A 228 3.27 -10.15 -10.64
CA THR A 228 3.32 -8.70 -10.39
C THR A 228 2.87 -7.92 -11.62
N TYR A 229 3.43 -8.27 -12.78
CA TYR A 229 3.14 -7.64 -14.07
C TYR A 229 1.67 -7.74 -14.44
N TRP A 230 1.00 -8.87 -14.14
CA TRP A 230 -0.44 -9.01 -14.36
C TRP A 230 -1.27 -7.88 -13.75
N GLY A 231 -0.85 -7.31 -12.63
CA GLY A 231 -1.50 -6.13 -12.05
C GLY A 231 -1.36 -4.91 -12.97
N TYR A 232 -0.13 -4.57 -13.35
CA TYR A 232 0.16 -3.42 -14.21
C TYR A 232 -0.44 -3.56 -15.62
N LYS A 233 -0.40 -4.77 -16.20
CA LYS A 233 -1.06 -5.04 -17.49
C LYS A 233 -2.58 -4.90 -17.36
N PHE A 234 -3.17 -5.33 -16.25
CA PHE A 234 -4.61 -5.16 -16.03
C PHE A 234 -4.98 -3.68 -15.87
N GLU A 235 -4.20 -2.90 -15.09
CA GLU A 235 -4.33 -1.44 -15.00
C GLU A 235 -4.25 -0.81 -16.40
N LYS A 236 -3.23 -1.13 -17.20
CA LYS A 236 -3.07 -0.66 -18.59
C LYS A 236 -4.26 -0.98 -19.50
N LEU A 237 -4.90 -2.14 -19.31
CA LEU A 237 -6.06 -2.55 -20.10
C LEU A 237 -7.36 -1.88 -19.66
N THR A 238 -7.42 -1.42 -18.41
CA THR A 238 -8.65 -0.92 -17.78
C THR A 238 -8.64 0.58 -17.50
N LEU A 239 -7.52 1.26 -17.74
CA LEU A 239 -7.34 2.67 -17.40
C LEU A 239 -6.75 3.42 -18.60
N ILE A 240 -7.29 4.60 -18.90
CA ILE A 240 -6.79 5.50 -19.95
C ILE A 240 -6.62 6.93 -19.43
N PRO A 241 -5.66 7.72 -19.93
CA PRO A 241 -5.33 9.05 -19.37
C PRO A 241 -6.29 10.16 -19.83
N THR A 242 -7.41 9.79 -20.46
CA THR A 242 -8.37 10.75 -21.05
C THR A 242 -9.79 10.28 -20.79
N LEU A 243 -10.74 11.21 -20.77
CA LEU A 243 -12.13 10.89 -20.51
C LEU A 243 -12.69 9.93 -21.58
N PRO A 244 -13.23 8.75 -21.21
CA PRO A 244 -13.69 7.75 -22.16
C PRO A 244 -14.74 8.27 -23.14
N SER A 245 -15.60 9.20 -22.70
CA SER A 245 -16.63 9.84 -23.53
C SER A 245 -16.07 10.67 -24.69
N SER A 246 -14.84 11.16 -24.58
CA SER A 246 -14.17 12.01 -25.58
C SER A 246 -13.03 11.30 -26.33
N THR A 247 -12.74 10.05 -25.99
CA THR A 247 -11.58 9.32 -26.55
C THR A 247 -12.04 8.35 -27.65
N PRO A 248 -11.58 8.51 -28.90
CA PRO A 248 -11.90 7.60 -29.99
C PRO A 248 -11.51 6.15 -29.67
N ARG A 249 -12.32 5.19 -30.15
CA ARG A 249 -12.11 3.76 -29.87
C ARG A 249 -10.76 3.26 -30.37
N GLU A 250 -10.26 3.82 -31.47
CA GLU A 250 -8.97 3.49 -32.07
C GLU A 250 -7.83 3.91 -31.13
N LYS A 251 -7.93 5.08 -30.50
CA LYS A 251 -6.95 5.55 -29.50
C LYS A 251 -6.99 4.71 -28.22
N ILE A 252 -8.18 4.28 -27.79
CA ILE A 252 -8.34 3.34 -26.67
C ILE A 252 -7.64 2.02 -26.99
N ALA A 253 -7.92 1.44 -28.16
CA ALA A 253 -7.30 0.18 -28.58
C ALA A 253 -5.77 0.31 -28.74
N GLN A 254 -5.28 1.45 -29.24
CA GLN A 254 -3.86 1.76 -29.32
C GLN A 254 -3.23 1.84 -27.91
N HIS A 255 -3.90 2.50 -26.96
CA HIS A 255 -3.44 2.58 -25.58
C HIS A 255 -3.31 1.18 -24.96
N GLN A 256 -4.33 0.33 -25.10
CA GLN A 256 -4.36 -1.02 -24.51
C GLN A 256 -3.27 -1.96 -25.07
N LYS A 257 -2.80 -1.70 -26.30
CA LYS A 257 -1.68 -2.40 -26.95
C LYS A 257 -0.31 -1.77 -26.66
N GLY A 258 -0.30 -0.61 -26.01
CA GLY A 258 0.93 0.11 -25.70
C GLY A 258 1.78 -0.57 -24.63
N VAL A 259 3.02 -0.12 -24.52
CA VAL A 259 3.97 -0.58 -23.49
C VAL A 259 3.40 -0.31 -22.10
N VAL A 260 3.53 -1.30 -21.21
CA VAL A 260 3.16 -1.18 -19.80
C VAL A 260 4.29 -0.47 -19.06
N SER A 261 3.93 0.43 -18.14
CA SER A 261 4.86 1.06 -17.19
C SER A 261 4.16 1.25 -15.84
N ASN A 262 4.95 1.34 -14.78
CA ASN A 262 4.50 1.69 -13.42
C ASN A 262 5.15 2.98 -12.88
N ALA A 263 5.77 3.77 -13.76
CA ALA A 263 6.42 5.03 -13.39
C ALA A 263 5.38 6.12 -13.08
N ALA A 264 4.46 6.38 -14.02
CA ALA A 264 3.41 7.38 -13.85
C ALA A 264 2.36 6.94 -12.82
N GLN A 265 2.03 7.84 -11.89
CA GLN A 265 1.15 7.57 -10.76
C GLN A 265 0.37 8.85 -10.37
N HIS A 266 -0.79 8.69 -9.74
CA HIS A 266 -1.48 9.78 -9.09
C HIS A 266 -1.71 9.45 -7.61
N CYS A 267 -1.32 10.38 -6.74
CA CYS A 267 -1.38 10.23 -5.30
C CYS A 267 -2.43 11.18 -4.72
N SER A 268 -3.37 10.60 -3.97
CA SER A 268 -4.34 11.33 -3.16
C SER A 268 -3.84 11.40 -1.71
N ILE A 269 -3.90 12.58 -1.11
CA ILE A 269 -3.58 12.79 0.30
C ILE A 269 -4.88 13.14 1.02
N VAL A 270 -5.26 12.29 1.97
CA VAL A 270 -6.54 12.38 2.67
C VAL A 270 -6.36 12.65 4.15
N HIS A 271 -7.27 13.43 4.71
CA HIS A 271 -7.45 13.57 6.15
C HIS A 271 -8.60 12.67 6.64
N THR A 272 -8.37 11.94 7.73
CA THR A 272 -9.32 10.98 8.32
C THR A 272 -9.12 10.86 9.84
N SER A 273 -9.92 10.03 10.51
CA SER A 273 -9.68 9.70 11.92
C SER A 273 -10.16 8.30 12.30
N PHE A 274 -9.46 7.69 13.26
CA PHE A 274 -9.81 6.43 13.91
C PHE A 274 -10.01 6.69 15.41
N GLY A 275 -11.25 6.59 15.88
CA GLY A 275 -11.61 7.03 17.23
C GLY A 275 -11.20 8.49 17.44
N PRO A 276 -10.40 8.80 18.49
CA PRO A 276 -9.92 10.14 18.76
C PRO A 276 -8.65 10.53 17.97
N HIS A 277 -8.08 9.62 17.17
CA HIS A 277 -6.80 9.85 16.49
C HIS A 277 -7.02 10.33 15.06
N SER A 278 -6.52 11.51 14.74
CA SER A 278 -6.54 12.12 13.41
C SER A 278 -5.32 11.70 12.58
N LEU A 279 -5.50 11.49 11.28
CA LEU A 279 -4.45 11.02 10.37
C LEU A 279 -4.48 11.79 9.05
N ILE A 280 -3.30 12.11 8.52
CA ILE A 280 -3.08 12.36 7.09
C ILE A 280 -2.46 11.12 6.47
N LEU A 281 -3.10 10.60 5.43
CA LEU A 281 -2.65 9.43 4.68
C LEU A 281 -2.43 9.80 3.23
N GLY A 282 -1.21 9.63 2.73
CA GLY A 282 -0.92 9.71 1.29
C GLY A 282 -0.97 8.33 0.64
N GLY A 283 -1.44 8.24 -0.59
CA GLY A 283 -1.25 7.02 -1.37
C GLY A 283 -1.75 7.09 -2.81
N GLU A 284 -1.15 6.23 -3.63
CA GLU A 284 -1.56 5.98 -5.02
C GLU A 284 -3.03 5.55 -5.10
N VAL A 285 -3.74 6.13 -6.08
CA VAL A 285 -5.09 5.72 -6.50
C VAL A 285 -5.06 5.36 -7.99
N ASP A 286 -5.65 4.23 -8.37
CA ASP A 286 -5.46 3.70 -9.72
C ASP A 286 -6.20 4.52 -10.80
N GLY A 287 -7.45 4.94 -10.53
CA GLY A 287 -8.17 5.80 -11.47
C GLY A 287 -9.60 6.15 -11.06
N LEU A 288 -10.33 6.79 -11.96
CA LEU A 288 -11.66 7.34 -11.75
C LEU A 288 -12.74 6.65 -12.60
N LEU A 289 -13.94 6.50 -12.04
CA LEU A 289 -15.14 6.08 -12.77
C LEU A 289 -15.84 7.26 -13.48
N ALA A 290 -15.61 8.47 -12.99
CA ALA A 290 -16.18 9.71 -13.48
C ALA A 290 -15.24 10.88 -13.14
N PRO A 291 -15.30 12.02 -13.85
CA PRO A 291 -14.56 13.23 -13.46
C PRO A 291 -14.71 13.55 -11.96
N LYS A 292 -13.65 14.10 -11.35
CA LYS A 292 -13.75 14.59 -9.98
C LYS A 292 -14.89 15.61 -9.87
N PRO A 293 -15.71 15.55 -8.80
CA PRO A 293 -16.73 16.55 -8.58
C PRO A 293 -16.08 17.91 -8.30
N SER A 294 -16.70 19.00 -8.78
CA SER A 294 -16.27 20.36 -8.43
C SER A 294 -16.59 20.72 -6.97
N ASP A 295 -17.60 20.07 -6.38
CA ASP A 295 -17.94 20.20 -4.97
C ASP A 295 -17.06 19.27 -4.13
N PRO A 296 -16.17 19.80 -3.25
CA PRO A 296 -15.29 19.00 -2.40
C PRO A 296 -16.02 18.19 -1.33
N GLU A 297 -17.30 18.46 -1.06
CA GLU A 297 -18.13 17.65 -0.15
C GLU A 297 -18.62 16.35 -0.81
N LEU A 298 -18.64 16.31 -2.14
CA LEU A 298 -19.04 15.13 -2.88
C LEU A 298 -17.91 14.09 -2.94
N PRO A 299 -18.25 12.80 -2.88
CA PRO A 299 -17.25 11.76 -2.87
C PRO A 299 -16.64 11.55 -4.26
N ILE A 300 -15.31 11.62 -4.32
CA ILE A 300 -14.55 11.27 -5.51
C ILE A 300 -14.81 9.80 -5.87
N GLN A 301 -15.15 9.55 -7.13
CA GLN A 301 -15.48 8.21 -7.64
C GLN A 301 -14.22 7.44 -8.04
N TRP A 302 -13.27 7.32 -7.10
CA TRP A 302 -12.08 6.49 -7.26
C TRP A 302 -12.45 5.03 -7.48
N VAL A 303 -11.59 4.31 -8.19
CA VAL A 303 -11.67 2.86 -8.35
C VAL A 303 -10.29 2.24 -8.25
N GLU A 304 -10.20 1.15 -7.49
CA GLU A 304 -8.98 0.36 -7.33
C GLU A 304 -9.03 -0.86 -8.25
N MET A 305 -7.98 -1.11 -9.03
CA MET A 305 -7.80 -2.26 -9.90
C MET A 305 -7.07 -3.38 -9.15
N LYS A 306 -7.63 -4.59 -9.22
CA LYS A 306 -6.98 -5.79 -8.69
C LYS A 306 -7.08 -6.94 -9.67
N THR A 307 -6.15 -7.87 -9.57
CA THR A 307 -6.26 -9.17 -10.24
C THR A 307 -6.32 -10.30 -9.23
N SER A 308 -7.12 -11.32 -9.53
CA SER A 308 -7.13 -12.58 -8.80
C SER A 308 -7.20 -13.76 -9.76
N GLU A 309 -6.70 -14.90 -9.31
CA GLU A 309 -7.05 -16.18 -9.92
C GLU A 309 -8.57 -16.37 -9.82
N GLU A 310 -9.17 -16.84 -10.91
CA GLU A 310 -10.59 -17.21 -10.95
C GLU A 310 -10.90 -18.31 -9.94
N LEU A 311 -12.11 -18.26 -9.37
CA LEU A 311 -12.63 -19.37 -8.59
C LEU A 311 -13.09 -20.46 -9.57
N PRO A 312 -13.04 -21.74 -9.18
CA PRO A 312 -13.72 -22.81 -9.92
C PRO A 312 -15.20 -22.45 -10.18
N PRO A 313 -15.86 -23.05 -11.18
CA PRO A 313 -17.29 -22.88 -11.36
C PRO A 313 -18.06 -23.20 -10.06
N PRO A 314 -19.18 -22.51 -9.73
CA PRO A 314 -19.85 -22.65 -8.44
C PRO A 314 -20.13 -24.09 -7.98
N ARG A 315 -20.46 -24.99 -8.92
CA ARG A 315 -20.71 -26.42 -8.65
C ARG A 315 -19.47 -27.19 -8.17
N GLN A 316 -18.28 -26.65 -8.37
CA GLN A 316 -16.98 -27.27 -8.02
C GLN A 316 -16.20 -26.45 -6.97
N GLN A 317 -16.75 -25.32 -6.52
CA GLN A 317 -16.07 -24.46 -5.54
C GLN A 317 -16.00 -25.17 -4.19
N GLN A 318 -14.80 -25.25 -3.64
CA GLN A 318 -14.60 -25.75 -2.28
C GLN A 318 -14.45 -24.59 -1.31
N HIS A 319 -14.74 -24.84 -0.04
CA HIS A 319 -14.58 -23.85 1.03
C HIS A 319 -13.18 -23.20 1.04
N ARG A 320 -12.12 -23.97 0.74
CA ARG A 320 -10.75 -23.47 0.66
C ARG A 320 -10.54 -22.40 -0.42
N ASP A 321 -11.24 -22.50 -1.54
CA ASP A 321 -11.11 -21.57 -2.66
C ASP A 321 -11.71 -20.21 -2.29
N ILE A 322 -12.89 -20.24 -1.68
CA ILE A 322 -13.59 -19.07 -1.14
C ILE A 322 -12.75 -18.43 -0.03
N LEU A 323 -12.28 -19.22 0.94
CA LEU A 323 -11.42 -18.75 2.03
C LEU A 323 -10.14 -18.07 1.52
N LYS A 324 -9.49 -18.64 0.50
CA LYS A 324 -8.29 -18.05 -0.13
C LYS A 324 -8.62 -16.70 -0.78
N PHE A 325 -9.77 -16.56 -1.42
CA PHE A 325 -10.20 -15.30 -2.02
C PHE A 325 -10.58 -14.27 -0.95
N GLU A 326 -11.41 -14.64 0.02
CA GLU A 326 -11.84 -13.74 1.10
C GLU A 326 -10.67 -13.24 1.96
N ARG A 327 -9.63 -14.07 2.19
CA ARG A 327 -8.39 -13.60 2.82
C ARG A 327 -7.66 -12.50 2.03
N LYS A 328 -7.76 -12.49 0.69
CA LYS A 328 -7.22 -11.39 -0.13
C LYS A 328 -8.06 -10.13 -0.01
N LEU A 329 -9.39 -10.29 0.13
CA LEU A 329 -10.31 -9.16 0.27
C LEU A 329 -9.98 -8.29 1.49
N LEU A 330 -9.38 -8.85 2.55
CA LEU A 330 -8.88 -8.07 3.69
C LEU A 330 -7.95 -6.91 3.24
N LYS A 331 -6.95 -7.21 2.39
CA LYS A 331 -6.00 -6.20 1.90
C LYS A 331 -6.65 -5.29 0.87
N PHE A 332 -7.52 -5.82 0.01
CA PHE A 332 -8.23 -4.99 -0.98
C PHE A 332 -9.12 -3.97 -0.28
N TRP A 333 -9.85 -4.41 0.75
CA TRP A 333 -10.67 -3.57 1.61
C TRP A 333 -9.82 -2.52 2.32
N ALA A 334 -8.80 -2.93 3.09
CA ALA A 334 -8.02 -1.97 3.88
C ALA A 334 -7.33 -0.91 3.01
N GLN A 335 -6.74 -1.31 1.87
CA GLN A 335 -6.08 -0.38 0.95
C GLN A 335 -7.04 0.69 0.42
N SER A 336 -8.24 0.27 0.01
CA SER A 336 -9.25 1.14 -0.58
C SER A 336 -9.97 1.97 0.47
N PHE A 337 -10.31 1.36 1.60
CA PHE A 337 -11.01 1.97 2.72
C PHE A 337 -10.23 3.15 3.31
N LEU A 338 -8.91 3.01 3.48
CA LEU A 338 -8.06 4.03 4.09
C LEU A 338 -7.95 5.31 3.25
N LEU A 339 -8.10 5.23 1.92
CA LEU A 339 -8.14 6.41 1.02
C LEU A 339 -9.57 6.81 0.61
N GLY A 340 -10.60 6.13 1.15
CA GLY A 340 -11.98 6.42 0.79
C GLY A 340 -12.36 6.00 -0.63
N VAL A 341 -11.62 5.07 -1.24
CA VAL A 341 -11.91 4.53 -2.58
C VAL A 341 -13.18 3.66 -2.52
N PRO A 342 -14.29 4.07 -3.18
CA PRO A 342 -15.59 3.43 -3.01
C PRO A 342 -15.73 2.09 -3.74
N LYS A 343 -14.93 1.86 -4.79
CA LYS A 343 -15.10 0.74 -5.72
C LYS A 343 -13.78 0.02 -5.96
N ILE A 344 -13.85 -1.31 -6.06
CA ILE A 344 -12.70 -2.17 -6.38
C ILE A 344 -13.09 -3.07 -7.53
N THR A 345 -12.42 -2.94 -8.68
CA THR A 345 -12.65 -3.79 -9.85
C THR A 345 -11.61 -4.89 -9.90
N VAL A 346 -12.07 -6.15 -9.82
CA VAL A 346 -11.23 -7.34 -9.82
C VAL A 346 -11.33 -8.03 -11.18
N GLY A 347 -10.20 -8.12 -11.88
CA GLY A 347 -10.01 -9.01 -13.03
C GLY A 347 -9.70 -10.43 -12.57
N PHE A 348 -10.60 -11.37 -12.87
CA PHE A 348 -10.41 -12.79 -12.62
C PHE A 348 -9.73 -13.44 -13.82
N ARG A 349 -8.57 -14.03 -13.58
CA ARG A 349 -7.73 -14.66 -14.60
C ARG A 349 -7.54 -16.15 -14.37
N SER A 350 -7.34 -16.89 -15.44
CA SER A 350 -6.89 -18.29 -15.38
C SER A 350 -5.47 -18.39 -14.80
N LYS A 351 -4.98 -19.60 -14.52
CA LYS A 351 -3.56 -19.81 -14.12
C LYS A 351 -2.57 -19.36 -15.20
N ALA A 352 -2.97 -19.43 -16.46
CA ALA A 352 -2.15 -19.04 -17.61
C ALA A 352 -2.12 -17.52 -17.86
N GLY A 353 -2.81 -16.71 -17.05
CA GLY A 353 -2.84 -15.26 -17.19
C GLY A 353 -3.96 -14.71 -18.07
N ILE A 354 -4.87 -15.55 -18.57
CA ILE A 354 -5.96 -15.11 -19.44
C ILE A 354 -7.09 -14.49 -18.60
N LEU A 355 -7.51 -13.27 -18.92
CA LEU A 355 -8.61 -12.60 -18.25
C LEU A 355 -9.96 -13.26 -18.62
N ARG A 356 -10.65 -13.84 -17.63
CA ARG A 356 -11.88 -14.63 -17.80
C ARG A 356 -13.12 -13.98 -17.20
N GLY A 357 -12.96 -13.17 -16.15
CA GLY A 357 -14.08 -12.49 -15.51
C GLY A 357 -13.69 -11.11 -15.00
N LEU A 358 -14.71 -10.31 -14.74
CA LEU A 358 -14.58 -8.97 -14.19
C LEU A 358 -15.69 -8.76 -13.17
N GLN A 359 -15.35 -8.25 -11.99
CA GLN A 359 -16.33 -7.94 -10.96
C GLN A 359 -15.93 -6.68 -10.21
N THR A 360 -16.86 -5.76 -10.07
CA THR A 360 -16.68 -4.56 -9.24
C THR A 360 -17.38 -4.75 -7.90
N PHE A 361 -16.63 -4.53 -6.82
CA PHE A 361 -17.10 -4.59 -5.44
C PHE A 361 -17.26 -3.19 -4.86
N ASN A 362 -18.25 -3.02 -4.00
CA ASN A 362 -18.36 -1.86 -3.12
C ASN A 362 -17.43 -2.07 -1.92
N THR A 363 -16.46 -1.18 -1.72
CA THR A 363 -15.47 -1.31 -0.62
C THR A 363 -16.15 -1.47 0.74
N HIS A 364 -17.19 -0.67 1.01
CA HIS A 364 -17.89 -0.67 2.30
C HIS A 364 -18.70 -1.95 2.57
N GLU A 365 -19.03 -2.74 1.55
CA GLU A 365 -19.80 -3.98 1.70
C GLU A 365 -18.92 -5.20 1.98
N LEU A 366 -17.62 -5.13 1.65
CA LEU A 366 -16.69 -6.26 1.76
C LEU A 366 -16.66 -6.90 3.16
N PRO A 367 -16.57 -6.16 4.28
CA PRO A 367 -16.59 -6.77 5.61
C PRO A 367 -17.88 -7.54 5.88
N GLY A 368 -19.03 -6.99 5.47
CA GLY A 368 -20.33 -7.64 5.62
C GLY A 368 -20.46 -8.89 4.75
N MET A 369 -19.88 -8.89 3.55
CA MET A 369 -19.84 -10.04 2.67
C MET A 369 -19.02 -11.19 3.28
N VAL A 370 -17.81 -10.92 3.76
CA VAL A 370 -16.95 -11.94 4.37
C VAL A 370 -17.55 -12.48 5.66
N ARG A 371 -18.16 -11.62 6.49
CA ARG A 371 -18.88 -12.05 7.70
C ARG A 371 -19.99 -13.06 7.43
N ARG A 372 -20.71 -12.92 6.30
CA ARG A 372 -21.74 -13.88 5.86
C ARG A 372 -21.17 -15.10 5.13
N GLY A 373 -19.92 -15.01 4.67
CA GLY A 373 -19.19 -16.08 3.99
C GLY A 373 -18.37 -16.91 4.96
N THR A 374 -17.03 -16.89 4.82
CA THR A 374 -16.14 -17.70 5.67
C THR A 374 -15.89 -17.11 7.05
N ASN A 375 -16.25 -15.82 7.25
CA ASN A 375 -15.98 -15.06 8.46
C ASN A 375 -14.48 -15.10 8.87
N CYS A 376 -13.59 -15.16 7.89
CA CYS A 376 -12.15 -15.35 8.13
C CYS A 376 -11.41 -14.09 8.60
N TRP A 377 -12.07 -12.93 8.54
CA TRP A 377 -11.61 -11.67 9.13
C TRP A 377 -12.81 -10.78 9.43
N ASP A 378 -12.63 -9.85 10.37
CA ASP A 378 -13.67 -8.93 10.83
C ASP A 378 -13.19 -7.47 10.70
N GLY A 379 -13.95 -6.66 9.97
CA GLY A 379 -13.60 -5.25 9.73
C GLY A 379 -13.61 -4.39 11.00
N ASN A 380 -14.50 -4.66 11.96
CA ASN A 380 -14.55 -3.93 13.22
C ASN A 380 -13.31 -4.24 14.06
N VAL A 381 -12.89 -5.51 14.12
CA VAL A 381 -11.66 -5.91 14.82
C VAL A 381 -10.44 -5.20 14.22
N CYS A 382 -10.32 -5.12 12.90
CA CYS A 382 -9.24 -4.36 12.24
C CYS A 382 -9.24 -2.87 12.64
N ILE A 383 -10.42 -2.24 12.66
CA ILE A 383 -10.58 -0.83 13.02
C ILE A 383 -10.25 -0.57 14.49
N ASN A 384 -10.77 -1.42 15.38
CA ASN A 384 -10.57 -1.29 16.83
C ASN A 384 -9.10 -1.54 17.19
N PHE A 385 -8.48 -2.55 16.59
CA PHE A 385 -7.04 -2.80 16.70
C PHE A 385 -6.23 -1.57 16.28
N ALA A 386 -6.50 -1.01 15.09
CA ALA A 386 -5.81 0.19 14.63
C ALA A 386 -6.01 1.38 15.58
N THR A 387 -7.23 1.58 16.10
CA THR A 387 -7.54 2.66 17.03
C THR A 387 -6.75 2.52 18.34
N GLU A 388 -6.78 1.34 18.96
CA GLU A 388 -6.03 1.07 20.20
C GLU A 388 -4.52 1.14 19.97
N PHE A 389 -4.03 0.63 18.84
CA PHE A 389 -2.61 0.69 18.49
C PHE A 389 -2.13 2.13 18.33
N LEU A 390 -2.88 2.99 17.63
CA LEU A 390 -2.54 4.40 17.48
C LEU A 390 -2.51 5.12 18.84
N GLY A 391 -3.51 4.88 19.69
CA GLY A 391 -3.56 5.45 21.04
C GLY A 391 -2.38 5.02 21.91
N TRP A 392 -2.03 3.73 21.84
CA TRP A 392 -0.85 3.20 22.52
C TRP A 392 0.45 3.79 21.97
N LEU A 393 0.62 3.85 20.65
CA LEU A 393 1.83 4.37 20.01
C LEU A 393 2.06 5.85 20.36
N LYS A 394 0.98 6.64 20.45
CA LYS A 394 1.03 8.05 20.90
C LYS A 394 1.55 8.19 22.35
N GLY A 395 1.32 7.20 23.20
CA GLY A 395 1.87 7.15 24.56
C GLY A 395 3.31 6.65 24.64
N VAL A 396 3.88 6.11 23.55
CA VAL A 396 5.25 5.60 23.48
C VAL A 396 6.18 6.61 22.79
N VAL A 397 5.74 7.20 21.68
CA VAL A 397 6.50 8.18 20.89
C VAL A 397 6.17 9.59 21.42
N VAL A 398 6.82 9.98 22.51
CA VAL A 398 6.47 11.17 23.31
C VAL A 398 7.43 12.35 23.16
N ASP A 399 8.54 12.17 22.46
CA ASP A 399 9.56 13.19 22.23
C ASP A 399 10.21 13.06 20.84
N GLU A 400 11.05 14.03 20.48
CA GLU A 400 11.79 14.04 19.22
C GLU A 400 12.93 13.01 19.22
N GLY A 401 12.55 11.74 19.06
CA GLY A 401 13.45 10.62 18.77
C GLY A 401 12.99 9.85 17.53
N VAL A 402 13.89 9.02 17.00
CA VAL A 402 13.55 8.02 15.98
C VAL A 402 13.29 6.69 16.68
N TYR A 403 12.10 6.14 16.48
CA TYR A 403 11.65 4.89 17.08
C TYR A 403 11.49 3.83 15.99
N SER A 404 11.99 2.61 16.22
CA SER A 404 11.60 1.46 15.40
C SER A 404 10.25 0.94 15.83
N VAL A 405 9.41 0.54 14.87
CA VAL A 405 8.10 -0.09 15.10
C VAL A 405 8.07 -1.38 14.28
N VAL A 406 8.20 -2.53 14.95
CA VAL A 406 8.49 -3.80 14.30
C VAL A 406 7.47 -4.87 14.69
N LEU A 407 6.86 -5.49 13.68
CA LEU A 407 6.14 -6.75 13.80
C LEU A 407 6.94 -7.83 13.08
N ARG A 408 7.54 -8.76 13.83
CA ARG A 408 8.20 -9.93 13.25
C ARG A 408 7.17 -10.98 12.86
N LYS A 409 7.44 -11.72 11.79
CA LYS A 409 6.57 -12.80 11.33
C LYS A 409 6.24 -13.80 12.45
N LYS A 410 4.94 -14.02 12.67
CA LYS A 410 4.39 -14.92 13.71
C LYS A 410 4.70 -14.53 15.17
N SER A 411 5.21 -13.33 15.45
CA SER A 411 5.46 -12.91 16.84
C SER A 411 4.17 -12.63 17.61
N GLY A 412 3.12 -12.18 16.93
CA GLY A 412 1.86 -11.75 17.55
C GLY A 412 1.98 -10.50 18.43
N VAL A 413 3.12 -9.80 18.37
CA VAL A 413 3.43 -8.61 19.17
C VAL A 413 4.19 -7.59 18.32
N VAL A 414 3.75 -6.33 18.38
CA VAL A 414 4.49 -5.19 17.84
C VAL A 414 5.44 -4.68 18.91
N GLU A 415 6.71 -4.55 18.59
CA GLU A 415 7.74 -4.01 19.46
C GLU A 415 8.11 -2.60 19.00
N VAL A 416 8.22 -1.66 19.95
CA VAL A 416 8.67 -0.29 19.71
C VAL A 416 9.88 0.01 20.57
N ARG A 417 10.93 0.59 19.98
CA ARG A 417 12.15 0.98 20.70
C ARG A 417 12.71 2.28 20.12
N ARG A 418 13.12 3.21 20.99
CA ARG A 418 13.90 4.38 20.58
C ARG A 418 15.27 3.96 20.08
N LEU A 419 15.67 4.46 18.91
CA LEU A 419 16.97 4.18 18.30
C LEU A 419 17.98 5.30 18.55
N ARG A 420 17.55 6.55 18.38
CA ARG A 420 18.39 7.76 18.47
C ARG A 420 17.55 9.01 18.71
N ASP A 421 18.21 10.11 19.04
CA ASP A 421 17.61 11.44 19.21
C ASP A 421 17.37 12.15 17.88
N GLY A 422 16.51 13.16 17.91
CA GLY A 422 16.09 13.93 16.74
C GLY A 422 15.07 13.19 15.88
N THR A 423 14.73 13.77 14.75
CA THR A 423 13.70 13.24 13.85
C THR A 423 14.23 12.30 12.76
N GLY A 424 15.57 12.21 12.61
CA GLY A 424 16.19 11.72 11.39
C GLY A 424 15.69 12.47 10.14
N ASP A 425 15.73 11.77 9.00
CA ASP A 425 15.30 12.28 7.69
C ASP A 425 13.80 12.03 7.41
N ILE A 426 13.07 11.40 8.34
CA ILE A 426 11.63 11.10 8.24
C ILE A 426 10.81 12.36 7.95
N VAL A 427 11.21 13.48 8.58
CA VAL A 427 10.62 14.80 8.35
C VAL A 427 11.66 15.65 7.67
N SER A 428 11.39 16.05 6.43
CA SER A 428 12.33 16.81 5.62
C SER A 428 12.64 18.19 6.23
N THR A 429 13.87 18.66 6.04
CA THR A 429 14.32 19.97 6.53
C THR A 429 13.45 21.12 6.00
N ALA A 430 13.02 21.03 4.74
CA ALA A 430 12.12 22.00 4.12
C ALA A 430 10.78 22.06 4.86
N PHE A 431 10.21 20.90 5.21
CA PHE A 431 8.94 20.83 5.93
C PHE A 431 9.04 21.34 7.37
N LYS A 432 10.14 21.05 8.07
CA LYS A 432 10.41 21.64 9.40
C LYS A 432 10.47 23.17 9.32
N ALA A 433 11.16 23.72 8.32
CA ALA A 433 11.26 25.16 8.11
C ALA A 433 9.89 25.79 7.77
N TYR A 434 9.07 25.10 6.97
CA TYR A 434 7.69 25.51 6.67
C TYR A 434 6.84 25.60 7.96
N LYS A 435 6.89 24.56 8.81
CA LYS A 435 6.17 24.53 10.10
C LYS A 435 6.62 25.64 11.06
N SER A 436 7.92 25.90 11.16
CA SER A 436 8.46 26.95 12.04
C SER A 436 8.03 28.37 11.65
N LYS A 437 7.66 28.58 10.38
CA LYS A 437 7.16 29.87 9.87
C LYS A 437 5.64 30.05 10.02
N GLY A 438 4.98 29.16 10.75
CA GLY A 438 3.53 29.25 11.00
C GLY A 438 2.65 28.62 9.92
N GLY A 439 3.20 27.78 9.02
CA GLY A 439 2.43 26.93 8.11
C GLY A 439 1.41 27.68 7.25
N GLY A 440 1.89 28.45 6.27
CA GLY A 440 1.01 29.16 5.34
C GLY A 440 0.23 30.32 5.96
N ALA A 441 0.83 31.05 6.91
CA ALA A 441 0.27 32.34 7.33
C ALA A 441 0.10 33.24 6.10
N GLY A 442 -1.14 33.70 5.90
CA GLY A 442 -1.61 34.41 4.71
C GLY A 442 -0.73 35.59 4.32
N HIS A 443 -0.78 35.90 3.02
CA HIS A 443 -0.34 37.18 2.49
C HIS A 443 -1.05 38.28 3.29
N ASP A 444 -0.32 38.93 4.19
CA ASP A 444 -0.74 40.16 4.84
C ASP A 444 -0.60 41.23 3.77
N ASP A 445 -1.67 41.47 3.01
CA ASP A 445 -1.79 42.65 2.17
C ASP A 445 -1.78 43.84 3.11
N GLY A 446 -0.59 44.41 3.31
CA GLY A 446 -0.40 45.62 4.07
C GLY A 446 -1.37 46.69 3.58
N GLU A 447 -2.34 47.03 4.42
CA GLU A 447 -3.10 48.26 4.30
C GLU A 447 -2.10 49.41 4.26
N ALA A 448 -1.91 49.98 3.08
CA ALA A 448 -1.30 51.27 2.91
C ALA A 448 -2.28 52.32 3.45
N GLU A 449 -2.18 52.61 4.75
CA GLU A 449 -2.58 53.91 5.29
C GLU A 449 -1.71 54.98 4.61
N GLY A 450 -2.28 55.61 3.59
CA GLY A 450 -1.80 56.87 3.03
C GLY A 450 -2.76 57.98 3.39
N ASP A 451 -2.65 58.50 4.61
CA ASP A 451 -3.11 59.85 4.93
C ASP A 451 -1.95 60.83 4.73
N ALA A 452 -2.17 61.86 3.90
CA ALA A 452 -1.70 63.23 4.10
C ALA A 452 -1.64 64.03 2.78
N THR A 453 -2.58 64.97 2.67
CA THR A 453 -2.39 66.39 2.28
C THR A 453 -1.70 66.73 0.95
N GLY A 454 -2.44 67.40 0.08
CA GLY A 454 -1.96 68.17 -1.07
C GLY A 454 -3.09 68.66 -1.95
#